data_AF-A0A7C4RIN9-F1
#
_entry.id   AF-A0A7C4RIN9-F1
#
_cell.length_a   1.000
_cell.length_b   1.000
_cell.length_c   1.000
_cell.angle_alpha   90.00
_cell.angle_beta   90.00
_cell.angle_gamma   90.00
#
_symmetry.space_group_name_H-M   'P 1'
#
loop_
_entity.id
_entity.type
_entity.pdbx_description
1 polymer ?
#
loop_
_entity_poly.entity_id
_entity_poly.type
_entity_poly.pdbx_seq_one_letter_code
_entity_poly.pdbx_strand_id
1 'polypeptide(L)'
;MAVSVSRMKKLKFNLSRLLGFIRALVKNRKSFVGICIISVFIVFSLVPWAFTPYDPLKDTGLAGSIAAPSWAKIFMGSEGYCENVIVVNDPGFNGIGSLDEFSLESTNPSRVHFGYSSSVGYSATGGSGPGCLFVSYVRGEKLRGAENVTAVVEKTFSYPYKVAPERFTGNIACFVEGAVSDVPVKVSFFIRKEGEENFFIIKNETMKVVY
;
A
#
# COMPACT_ATOMS: atom_id res chain seq x y z
N MET A 1 2.04 55.61 -3.92
CA MET A 1 3.36 55.14 -4.44
C MET A 1 4.49 55.15 -3.40
N ALA A 2 4.59 56.12 -2.47
CA ALA A 2 5.71 56.19 -1.50
C ALA A 2 5.84 54.99 -0.54
N VAL A 3 4.74 54.30 -0.24
CA VAL A 3 4.72 53.16 0.70
C VAL A 3 5.42 51.91 0.13
N SER A 4 5.34 51.64 -1.18
CA SER A 4 6.00 50.46 -1.77
C SER A 4 7.53 50.64 -1.84
N VAL A 5 7.99 51.85 -2.17
CA VAL A 5 9.42 52.19 -2.23
C VAL A 5 10.09 52.07 -0.85
N SER A 6 9.40 52.50 0.21
CA SER A 6 9.86 52.33 1.61
C SER A 6 9.98 50.85 2.00
N ARG A 7 8.99 50.02 1.64
CA ARG A 7 9.01 48.57 1.89
C ARG A 7 10.15 47.87 1.16
N MET A 8 10.40 48.21 -0.11
CA MET A 8 11.52 47.65 -0.88
C MET A 8 12.89 48.04 -0.33
N LYS A 9 13.06 49.29 0.13
CA LYS A 9 14.31 49.75 0.76
C LYS A 9 14.58 49.00 2.07
N LYS A 10 13.55 48.80 2.91
CA LYS A 10 13.65 47.98 4.13
C LYS A 10 13.98 46.52 3.81
N LEU A 11 13.36 45.95 2.77
CA LEU A 11 13.62 44.58 2.35
C LEU A 11 15.07 44.40 1.89
N LYS A 12 15.57 45.30 1.04
CA LYS A 12 16.96 45.29 0.56
C LYS A 12 17.96 45.44 1.71
N PHE A 13 17.67 46.32 2.67
CA PHE A 13 18.51 46.49 3.87
C PHE A 13 18.56 45.21 4.71
N ASN A 14 17.40 44.60 4.99
CA ASN A 14 17.31 43.37 5.76
C ASN A 14 17.98 42.18 5.06
N LEU A 15 17.84 42.06 3.73
CA LEU A 15 18.55 41.05 2.93
C LEU A 15 20.07 41.25 3.01
N SER A 16 20.55 42.49 2.93
CA SER A 16 21.99 42.76 3.02
C SER A 16 22.56 42.37 4.40
N ARG A 17 21.79 42.62 5.47
CA ARG A 17 22.13 42.22 6.83
C ARG A 17 22.09 40.70 7.02
N LEU A 18 21.09 40.03 6.43
CA LEU A 18 20.99 38.56 6.44
C LEU A 18 22.19 37.92 5.72
N LEU A 19 22.54 38.41 4.53
CA LEU A 19 23.69 37.92 3.78
C LEU A 19 25.01 38.15 4.52
N GLY A 20 25.17 39.30 5.18
CA GLY A 20 26.32 39.58 6.04
C GLY A 20 26.41 38.61 7.22
N PHE A 21 25.29 38.29 7.83
CA PHE A 21 25.19 37.30 8.90
C PHE A 21 25.51 35.87 8.41
N ILE A 22 24.96 35.46 7.26
CA ILE A 22 25.25 34.15 6.64
C ILE A 22 26.76 34.04 6.32
N ARG A 23 27.35 35.10 5.75
CA ARG A 23 28.79 35.12 5.44
C ARG A 23 29.64 35.01 6.71
N ALA A 24 29.22 35.64 7.81
CA ALA A 24 29.88 35.52 9.11
C ALA A 24 29.74 34.10 9.71
N LEU A 25 28.57 33.48 9.58
CA LEU A 25 28.32 32.10 9.99
C LEU A 25 29.20 31.10 9.24
N VAL A 26 29.22 31.16 7.90
CA VAL A 26 30.01 30.24 7.06
C VAL A 26 31.51 30.34 7.33
N LYS A 27 32.00 31.50 7.78
CA LYS A 27 33.43 31.71 8.13
C LYS A 27 33.86 30.89 9.36
N ASN A 28 32.94 30.51 10.24
CA ASN A 28 33.24 29.69 11.41
C ASN A 28 33.06 28.20 11.08
N ARG A 29 34.14 27.41 11.21
CA ARG A 29 34.14 25.96 10.92
C ARG A 29 33.01 25.21 11.63
N LYS A 30 32.71 25.55 12.90
CA LYS A 30 31.63 24.90 13.67
C LYS A 30 30.25 25.23 13.10
N SER A 31 30.03 26.48 12.72
CA SER A 31 28.77 26.92 12.14
C SER A 31 28.58 26.40 10.72
N PHE A 32 29.65 26.29 9.94
CA PHE A 32 29.58 25.70 8.60
C PHE A 32 29.14 24.24 8.65
N VAL A 33 29.71 23.44 9.56
CA VAL A 33 29.29 22.05 9.77
C VAL A 33 27.80 21.97 10.13
N GLY A 34 27.32 22.83 11.04
CA GLY A 34 25.90 22.89 11.39
C GLY A 34 25.01 23.23 10.19
N ILE A 35 25.39 24.21 9.37
CA ILE A 35 24.67 24.59 8.16
C ILE A 35 24.64 23.42 7.16
N CYS A 36 25.75 22.70 6.96
CA CYS A 36 25.80 21.53 6.10
C CYS A 36 24.82 20.45 6.56
N ILE A 37 24.82 20.12 7.87
CA ILE A 37 23.91 19.13 8.45
C ILE A 37 22.45 19.53 8.21
N ILE A 38 22.08 20.78 8.51
CA ILE A 38 20.72 21.29 8.28
C ILE A 38 20.35 21.23 6.80
N SER A 39 21.29 21.58 5.91
CA SER A 39 21.04 21.54 4.46
C SER A 39 20.72 20.12 3.97
N VAL A 40 21.40 19.10 4.50
CA VAL A 40 21.08 17.69 4.20
C VAL A 40 19.66 17.34 4.64
N PHE A 41 19.25 17.73 5.85
CA PHE A 41 17.89 17.48 6.33
C PHE A 41 16.82 18.21 5.50
N ILE A 42 17.11 19.43 5.03
CA ILE A 42 16.21 20.16 4.12
C ILE A 42 16.02 19.37 2.82
N VAL A 43 17.09 18.82 2.24
CA VAL A 43 17.01 18.01 1.01
C VAL A 43 16.15 16.76 1.25
N PHE A 44 16.38 16.04 2.34
CA PHE A 44 15.55 14.87 2.70
C PHE A 44 14.08 15.22 2.91
N SER A 45 13.79 16.40 3.49
CA SER A 45 12.40 16.85 3.69
C SER A 45 11.70 17.25 2.41
N LEU A 46 12.42 17.74 1.40
CA LEU A 46 11.82 18.19 0.13
C LEU A 46 11.60 17.04 -0.86
N VAL A 47 12.40 15.98 -0.76
CA VAL A 47 12.41 14.88 -1.75
C VAL A 47 12.34 13.52 -1.05
N PRO A 48 11.36 13.26 -0.17
CA PRO A 48 11.29 11.98 0.55
C PRO A 48 11.10 10.78 -0.38
N TRP A 49 10.40 10.97 -1.50
CA TRP A 49 10.14 9.94 -2.52
C TRP A 49 11.43 9.37 -3.14
N ALA A 50 12.55 10.09 -3.09
CA ALA A 50 13.83 9.60 -3.59
C ALA A 50 14.52 8.62 -2.62
N PHE A 51 14.11 8.58 -1.35
CA PHE A 51 14.76 7.81 -0.30
C PHE A 51 13.90 6.66 0.25
N THR A 52 12.58 6.80 0.21
CA THR A 52 11.66 5.77 0.66
C THR A 52 10.48 5.63 -0.31
N PRO A 53 10.06 4.40 -0.66
CA PRO A 53 8.88 4.18 -1.49
C PRO A 53 7.57 4.39 -0.73
N TYR A 54 7.66 4.67 0.58
CA TYR A 54 6.51 4.74 1.48
C TYR A 54 6.00 6.16 1.66
N ASP A 55 4.67 6.31 1.74
CA ASP A 55 3.99 7.56 2.07
C ASP A 55 3.84 7.69 3.59
N PRO A 56 4.47 8.68 4.25
CA PRO A 56 4.46 8.81 5.70
C PRO A 56 3.07 9.10 6.29
N LEU A 57 2.08 9.48 5.48
CA LEU A 57 0.71 9.76 5.92
C LEU A 57 -0.22 8.56 5.75
N LYS A 58 0.07 7.65 4.80
CA LYS A 58 -0.81 6.53 4.45
C LYS A 58 -0.26 5.20 4.93
N ASP A 59 1.05 5.03 4.87
CA ASP A 59 1.71 3.78 5.19
C ASP A 59 2.09 3.76 6.67
N THR A 60 1.29 3.02 7.45
CA THR A 60 1.50 2.85 8.90
C THR A 60 1.81 1.41 9.23
N GLY A 61 2.54 1.18 10.32
CA GLY A 61 2.90 -0.18 10.74
C GLY A 61 3.82 -0.91 9.75
N LEU A 62 4.60 -0.15 8.99
CA LEU A 62 5.54 -0.67 7.99
C LEU A 62 6.58 -1.59 8.59
N ALA A 63 7.03 -1.33 9.82
CA ALA A 63 8.10 -2.10 10.43
C ALA A 63 7.68 -2.59 11.81
N GLY A 64 8.35 -3.64 12.25
CA GLY A 64 8.28 -4.11 13.62
C GLY A 64 8.73 -3.08 14.64
N SER A 65 8.27 -3.20 15.88
CA SER A 65 8.62 -2.27 16.96
C SER A 65 10.13 -2.23 17.28
N ILE A 66 10.85 -3.30 16.95
CA ILE A 66 12.30 -3.45 17.14
C ILE A 66 12.99 -3.76 15.81
N ALA A 67 12.42 -3.29 14.69
CA ALA A 67 13.02 -3.49 13.38
C ALA A 67 14.27 -2.62 13.20
N ALA A 68 15.37 -3.25 12.80
CA ALA A 68 16.57 -2.53 12.41
C ALA A 68 16.31 -1.74 11.11
N PRO A 69 16.94 -0.56 10.94
CA PRO A 69 16.84 0.17 9.69
C PRO A 69 17.53 -0.60 8.55
N SER A 70 17.07 -0.40 7.32
CA SER A 70 17.57 -1.12 6.13
C SER A 70 19.08 -0.97 5.92
N TRP A 71 19.67 0.19 6.24
CA TRP A 71 21.11 0.41 6.12
C TRP A 71 21.94 -0.48 7.07
N ALA A 72 21.35 -1.04 8.13
CA ALA A 72 22.05 -1.95 9.04
C ALA A 72 22.47 -3.26 8.34
N LYS A 73 21.85 -3.61 7.21
CA LYS A 73 22.29 -4.74 6.38
C LYS A 73 23.70 -4.52 5.84
N ILE A 74 23.99 -3.29 5.41
CA ILE A 74 25.28 -2.92 4.80
C ILE A 74 26.38 -2.86 5.85
N PHE A 75 26.10 -2.26 7.01
CA PHE A 75 27.15 -1.93 7.99
C PHE A 75 27.26 -2.91 9.16
N MET A 76 26.22 -3.69 9.47
CA MET A 76 26.15 -4.51 10.68
C MET A 76 26.01 -6.02 10.38
N GLY A 77 26.17 -6.44 9.12
CA GLY A 77 26.19 -7.86 8.75
C GLY A 77 24.85 -8.58 8.95
N SER A 78 23.74 -7.85 8.86
CA SER A 78 22.39 -8.37 9.14
C SER A 78 21.70 -9.00 7.91
N GLU A 79 22.44 -9.75 7.10
CA GLU A 79 22.00 -10.32 5.81
C GLU A 79 20.86 -11.37 5.89
N GLY A 80 20.28 -11.60 7.06
CA GLY A 80 19.13 -12.49 7.26
C GLY A 80 17.85 -11.82 7.75
N TYR A 81 17.87 -10.50 8.02
CA TYR A 81 16.69 -9.81 8.52
C TYR A 81 15.63 -9.62 7.43
N CYS A 82 14.37 -9.77 7.86
CA CYS A 82 13.22 -9.53 7.01
C CYS A 82 13.06 -8.04 6.69
N GLU A 83 12.53 -7.75 5.51
CA GLU A 83 12.04 -6.42 5.15
C GLU A 83 10.62 -6.55 4.61
N ASN A 84 10.04 -5.38 4.35
CA ASN A 84 8.72 -5.29 3.78
C ASN A 84 8.72 -5.83 2.36
N VAL A 85 7.78 -6.73 2.11
CA VAL A 85 7.50 -7.26 0.78
C VAL A 85 6.15 -6.73 0.36
N ILE A 86 6.13 -6.02 -0.77
CA ILE A 86 4.88 -5.65 -1.42
C ILE A 86 4.42 -6.88 -2.20
N VAL A 87 3.36 -7.52 -1.71
CA VAL A 87 2.83 -8.73 -2.33
C VAL A 87 2.04 -8.38 -3.58
N VAL A 88 1.12 -7.42 -3.54
CA VAL A 88 0.27 -7.02 -4.67
C VAL A 88 0.76 -5.68 -5.22
N ASN A 89 1.14 -5.62 -6.51
CA ASN A 89 1.72 -4.40 -7.08
C ASN A 89 0.67 -3.31 -7.34
N ASP A 90 -0.52 -3.73 -7.78
CA ASP A 90 -1.63 -2.83 -8.08
C ASP A 90 -2.90 -3.24 -7.32
N PRO A 91 -3.00 -2.91 -6.01
CA PRO A 91 -4.16 -3.25 -5.19
C PRO A 91 -5.43 -2.48 -5.61
N GLY A 92 -5.29 -1.43 -6.42
CA GLY A 92 -6.39 -0.61 -6.93
C GLY A 92 -7.06 -1.15 -8.19
N PHE A 93 -6.48 -2.17 -8.83
CA PHE A 93 -6.91 -2.64 -10.14
C PHE A 93 -7.06 -1.47 -11.12
N ASN A 94 -6.01 -0.66 -11.27
CA ASN A 94 -6.01 0.51 -12.15
C ASN A 94 -6.05 0.14 -13.64
N GLY A 95 -5.82 -1.13 -13.99
CA GLY A 95 -5.96 -1.63 -15.35
C GLY A 95 -6.27 -3.13 -15.42
N ILE A 96 -6.56 -3.62 -16.63
CA ILE A 96 -6.88 -5.03 -16.85
C ILE A 96 -5.69 -5.98 -16.59
N GLY A 97 -4.46 -5.50 -16.83
CA GLY A 97 -3.24 -6.29 -16.58
C GLY A 97 -2.98 -6.60 -15.11
N SER A 98 -3.70 -5.96 -14.18
CA SER A 98 -3.62 -6.26 -12.75
C SER A 98 -4.20 -7.65 -12.43
N LEU A 99 -5.01 -8.22 -13.34
CA LEU A 99 -5.52 -9.59 -13.21
C LEU A 99 -4.48 -10.66 -13.53
N ASP A 100 -3.49 -10.36 -14.37
CA ASP A 100 -2.46 -11.32 -14.78
C ASP A 100 -1.57 -11.77 -13.61
N GLU A 101 -1.63 -11.03 -12.51
CA GLU A 101 -0.93 -11.30 -11.27
C GLU A 101 -1.56 -12.45 -10.45
N PHE A 102 -2.82 -12.80 -10.74
CA PHE A 102 -3.62 -13.75 -9.96
C PHE A 102 -3.92 -15.02 -10.77
N SER A 103 -3.87 -16.18 -10.11
CA SER A 103 -4.45 -17.42 -10.59
C SER A 103 -5.94 -17.45 -10.25
N LEU A 104 -6.77 -17.67 -11.25
CA LEU A 104 -8.23 -17.64 -11.15
C LEU A 104 -8.78 -19.03 -11.47
N GLU A 105 -9.26 -19.72 -10.44
CA GLU A 105 -9.78 -21.07 -10.56
C GLU A 105 -11.22 -21.17 -10.08
N SER A 106 -12.00 -22.06 -10.68
CA SER A 106 -13.34 -22.36 -10.20
C SER A 106 -13.67 -23.83 -10.38
N THR A 107 -14.43 -24.38 -9.42
CA THR A 107 -15.02 -25.71 -9.54
C THR A 107 -15.95 -25.82 -10.75
N ASN A 108 -16.58 -24.71 -11.17
CA ASN A 108 -17.53 -24.68 -12.29
C ASN A 108 -17.26 -23.48 -13.23
N PRO A 109 -16.28 -23.58 -14.14
CA PRO A 109 -15.86 -22.47 -15.00
C PRO A 109 -16.94 -22.03 -16.02
N SER A 110 -17.94 -22.86 -16.28
CA SER A 110 -19.08 -22.52 -17.14
C SER A 110 -20.10 -21.59 -16.48
N ARG A 111 -20.05 -21.44 -15.15
CA ARG A 111 -20.99 -20.61 -14.38
C ARG A 111 -20.32 -19.48 -13.62
N VAL A 112 -19.02 -19.55 -13.42
CA VAL A 112 -18.23 -18.52 -12.75
C VAL A 112 -17.43 -17.77 -13.80
N HIS A 113 -17.62 -16.46 -13.87
CA HIS A 113 -16.81 -15.59 -14.72
C HIS A 113 -16.07 -14.58 -13.86
N PHE A 114 -14.76 -14.54 -14.06
CA PHE A 114 -13.88 -13.52 -13.52
C PHE A 114 -13.71 -12.40 -14.55
N GLY A 115 -13.63 -11.18 -14.07
CA GLY A 115 -13.38 -10.05 -14.95
C GLY A 115 -12.91 -8.81 -14.20
N TYR A 116 -12.55 -7.82 -14.99
CA TYR A 116 -12.09 -6.52 -14.54
C TYR A 116 -13.20 -5.48 -14.74
N SER A 117 -13.43 -4.65 -13.74
CA SER A 117 -14.25 -3.44 -13.88
C SER A 117 -13.45 -2.21 -13.47
N SER A 118 -13.45 -1.19 -14.31
CA SER A 118 -12.82 0.11 -14.03
C SER A 118 -13.77 1.12 -13.36
N SER A 119 -15.07 0.78 -13.26
CA SER A 119 -16.11 1.68 -12.75
C SER A 119 -16.64 1.28 -11.38
N VAL A 120 -16.29 0.09 -10.89
CA VAL A 120 -16.74 -0.45 -9.60
C VAL A 120 -15.50 -0.74 -8.78
N GLY A 121 -15.36 -0.09 -7.63
CA GLY A 121 -14.21 -0.25 -6.75
C GLY A 121 -14.39 0.51 -5.44
N TYR A 122 -13.37 0.51 -4.60
CA TYR A 122 -13.40 1.22 -3.33
C TYR A 122 -12.91 2.66 -3.49
N SER A 123 -13.82 3.54 -3.92
CA SER A 123 -13.53 4.96 -4.19
C SER A 123 -13.75 5.89 -2.98
N ALA A 124 -13.99 5.35 -1.79
CA ALA A 124 -14.09 6.16 -0.57
C ALA A 124 -12.76 6.88 -0.27
N THR A 125 -12.79 7.92 0.57
CA THR A 125 -11.58 8.65 0.98
C THR A 125 -10.57 7.69 1.62
N GLY A 126 -9.41 7.49 0.99
CA GLY A 126 -8.41 6.51 1.42
C GLY A 126 -8.62 5.08 0.89
N GLY A 127 -9.54 4.89 -0.06
CA GLY A 127 -9.76 3.63 -0.75
C GLY A 127 -8.79 3.36 -1.90
N SER A 128 -8.89 2.16 -2.48
CA SER A 128 -7.94 1.66 -3.49
C SER A 128 -8.19 2.20 -4.90
N GLY A 129 -9.33 2.86 -5.14
CA GLY A 129 -9.69 3.44 -6.43
C GLY A 129 -10.97 2.84 -7.01
N PRO A 130 -11.34 3.20 -8.26
CA PRO A 130 -12.58 2.76 -8.91
C PRO A 130 -12.48 1.37 -9.56
N GLY A 131 -11.31 0.72 -9.52
CA GLY A 131 -11.09 -0.60 -10.10
C GLY A 131 -11.41 -1.76 -9.16
N CYS A 132 -11.87 -2.87 -9.72
CA CYS A 132 -11.96 -4.15 -9.01
C CYS A 132 -11.81 -5.38 -9.92
N LEU A 133 -11.43 -6.49 -9.30
CA LEU A 133 -11.74 -7.83 -9.77
C LEU A 133 -13.19 -8.15 -9.37
N PHE A 134 -14.04 -8.49 -10.34
CA PHE A 134 -15.37 -9.02 -10.06
C PHE A 134 -15.43 -10.52 -10.33
N VAL A 135 -16.23 -11.21 -9.52
CA VAL A 135 -16.57 -12.61 -9.67
C VAL A 135 -18.08 -12.69 -9.86
N SER A 136 -18.52 -13.12 -11.03
CA SER A 136 -19.93 -13.28 -11.34
C SER A 136 -20.29 -14.76 -11.37
N TYR A 137 -21.47 -15.09 -10.85
CA TYR A 137 -22.00 -16.44 -10.83
C TYR A 137 -23.37 -16.48 -11.49
N VAL A 138 -23.51 -17.31 -12.53
CA VAL A 138 -24.78 -17.50 -13.24
C VAL A 138 -25.46 -18.78 -12.74
N ARG A 139 -26.69 -18.61 -12.25
CA ARG A 139 -27.51 -19.73 -11.77
C ARG A 139 -28.13 -20.50 -12.93
N GLY A 140 -28.02 -21.83 -12.89
CA GLY A 140 -28.77 -22.71 -13.80
C GLY A 140 -30.23 -22.92 -13.36
N GLU A 141 -31.13 -23.16 -14.31
CA GLU A 141 -32.59 -23.23 -14.10
C GLU A 141 -33.08 -24.35 -13.14
N LYS A 142 -32.27 -25.36 -12.83
CA LYS A 142 -32.66 -26.47 -11.94
C LYS A 142 -32.42 -26.13 -10.47
N LEU A 143 -33.52 -25.79 -9.79
CA LEU A 143 -33.63 -25.10 -8.51
C LEU A 143 -33.51 -25.94 -7.22
N ARG A 144 -33.08 -27.20 -7.24
CA ARG A 144 -32.97 -28.02 -6.02
C ARG A 144 -31.75 -28.93 -6.08
N GLY A 145 -30.69 -28.55 -5.37
CA GLY A 145 -29.40 -29.26 -5.34
C GLY A 145 -28.23 -28.47 -5.91
N ALA A 146 -28.17 -27.15 -5.66
CA ALA A 146 -27.01 -26.35 -6.05
C ALA A 146 -25.78 -26.89 -5.31
N GLU A 147 -24.90 -27.54 -6.06
CA GLU A 147 -23.56 -27.93 -5.61
C GLU A 147 -22.82 -26.69 -5.07
N ASN A 148 -21.97 -26.89 -4.07
CA ASN A 148 -21.13 -25.82 -3.54
C ASN A 148 -20.17 -25.36 -4.64
N VAL A 149 -20.42 -24.18 -5.21
CA VAL A 149 -19.54 -23.57 -6.20
C VAL A 149 -18.46 -22.78 -5.49
N THR A 150 -17.20 -23.17 -5.72
CA THR A 150 -16.04 -22.46 -5.18
C THR A 150 -15.34 -21.69 -6.31
N ALA A 151 -15.01 -20.44 -6.03
CA ALA A 151 -14.16 -19.60 -6.86
C ALA A 151 -12.92 -19.24 -6.02
N VAL A 152 -11.74 -19.46 -6.58
CA VAL A 152 -10.45 -19.25 -5.91
C VAL A 152 -9.68 -18.20 -6.70
N VAL A 153 -9.25 -17.16 -5.99
CA VAL A 153 -8.37 -16.11 -6.49
C VAL A 153 -7.10 -16.21 -5.66
N GLU A 154 -6.02 -16.72 -6.26
CA GLU A 154 -4.76 -16.99 -5.56
C GLU A 154 -3.63 -16.16 -6.17
N LYS A 155 -2.73 -15.66 -5.33
CA LYS A 155 -1.46 -15.08 -5.77
C LYS A 155 -0.31 -15.76 -5.03
N THR A 156 0.61 -16.33 -5.80
CA THR A 156 1.87 -16.85 -5.28
C THR A 156 2.92 -15.74 -5.26
N PHE A 157 3.67 -15.62 -4.16
CA PHE A 157 4.78 -14.69 -4.04
C PHE A 157 5.96 -15.35 -3.32
N SER A 158 7.17 -14.91 -3.65
CA SER A 158 8.39 -15.39 -3.00
C SER A 158 8.72 -14.54 -1.78
N TYR A 159 9.03 -15.21 -0.67
CA TYR A 159 9.51 -14.57 0.56
C TYR A 159 11.00 -14.94 0.77
N PRO A 160 11.95 -14.05 0.40
CA PRO A 160 13.37 -14.39 0.32
C PRO A 160 14.10 -14.35 1.68
N TYR A 161 13.39 -14.10 2.79
CA TYR A 161 14.00 -13.92 4.10
C TYR A 161 13.93 -15.20 4.95
N LYS A 162 14.95 -15.39 5.78
CA LYS A 162 15.07 -16.58 6.64
C LYS A 162 14.16 -16.51 7.87
N VAL A 163 13.88 -15.29 8.33
CA VAL A 163 13.07 -15.03 9.53
C VAL A 163 11.63 -14.76 9.12
N ALA A 164 10.68 -15.33 9.86
CA ALA A 164 9.25 -15.07 9.65
C ALA A 164 8.94 -13.57 9.77
N PRO A 165 7.98 -13.04 8.98
CA PRO A 165 7.58 -11.66 9.12
C PRO A 165 6.84 -11.47 10.45
N GLU A 166 6.93 -10.27 11.03
CA GLU A 166 6.21 -9.95 12.26
C GLU A 166 4.68 -9.97 12.04
N ARG A 167 4.23 -9.51 10.87
CA ARG A 167 2.82 -9.44 10.51
C ARG A 167 2.63 -9.46 8.99
N PHE A 168 1.45 -9.87 8.55
CA PHE A 168 0.92 -9.58 7.22
C PHE A 168 -0.22 -8.59 7.36
N THR A 169 -0.24 -7.56 6.53
CA THR A 169 -1.29 -6.54 6.52
C THR A 169 -1.86 -6.40 5.11
N GLY A 170 -3.17 -6.23 5.02
CA GLY A 170 -3.87 -6.03 3.77
C GLY A 170 -5.29 -5.56 4.05
N ASN A 171 -5.75 -4.59 3.27
CA ASN A 171 -7.12 -4.10 3.34
C ASN A 171 -7.91 -4.69 2.19
N ILE A 172 -9.04 -5.32 2.51
CA ILE A 172 -9.88 -5.98 1.52
C ILE A 172 -11.29 -5.42 1.64
N ALA A 173 -11.75 -4.82 0.55
CA ALA A 173 -13.12 -4.36 0.37
C ALA A 173 -13.85 -5.38 -0.51
N CYS A 174 -15.06 -5.74 -0.11
CA CYS A 174 -15.91 -6.68 -0.83
C CYS A 174 -17.29 -6.07 -0.98
N PHE A 175 -17.81 -6.11 -2.20
CA PHE A 175 -19.15 -5.69 -2.52
C PHE A 175 -19.87 -6.88 -3.15
N VAL A 176 -21.03 -7.23 -2.59
CA VAL A 176 -21.84 -8.35 -3.07
C VAL A 176 -23.17 -7.80 -3.54
N GLU A 177 -23.49 -8.07 -4.79
CA GLU A 177 -24.76 -7.68 -5.42
C GLU A 177 -25.51 -8.92 -5.90
N GLY A 178 -26.85 -8.90 -5.81
CA GLY A 178 -27.69 -10.00 -6.30
C GLY A 178 -27.67 -11.26 -5.44
N ALA A 179 -27.11 -11.21 -4.23
CA ALA A 179 -27.27 -12.30 -3.26
C ALA A 179 -28.75 -12.42 -2.85
N VAL A 180 -29.31 -13.61 -2.98
CA VAL A 180 -30.68 -13.94 -2.58
C VAL A 180 -30.62 -14.66 -1.23
N SER A 181 -31.63 -14.50 -0.38
CA SER A 181 -31.70 -15.07 0.98
C SER A 181 -31.41 -16.58 1.04
N ASP A 182 -31.70 -17.30 -0.04
CA ASP A 182 -31.56 -18.75 -0.17
C ASP A 182 -30.16 -19.22 -0.65
N VAL A 183 -29.25 -18.30 -0.99
CA VAL A 183 -27.89 -18.64 -1.46
C VAL A 183 -26.86 -17.85 -0.64
N PRO A 184 -26.35 -18.43 0.47
CA PRO A 184 -25.35 -17.75 1.28
C PRO A 184 -24.02 -17.63 0.52
N VAL A 185 -23.49 -16.42 0.43
CA VAL A 185 -22.15 -16.16 -0.11
C VAL A 185 -21.17 -16.09 1.06
N LYS A 186 -20.17 -16.98 1.06
CA LYS A 186 -19.08 -16.98 2.03
C LYS A 186 -17.80 -16.52 1.35
N VAL A 187 -17.19 -15.46 1.87
CA VAL A 187 -15.91 -14.95 1.38
C VAL A 187 -14.86 -15.13 2.48
N SER A 188 -13.76 -15.80 2.14
CA SER A 188 -12.69 -16.11 3.09
C SER A 188 -11.34 -15.70 2.52
N PHE A 189 -10.53 -15.01 3.31
CA PHE A 189 -9.21 -14.54 2.95
C PHE A 189 -8.17 -15.17 3.86
N PHE A 190 -7.17 -15.81 3.26
CA PHE A 190 -6.11 -16.51 3.98
C PHE A 190 -4.77 -16.39 3.27
N ILE A 191 -3.70 -16.42 4.05
CA ILE A 191 -2.34 -16.65 3.56
C ILE A 191 -1.95 -18.06 3.98
N ARG A 192 -1.38 -18.81 3.03
CA ARG A 192 -0.88 -20.16 3.24
C ARG A 192 0.56 -20.22 2.77
N LYS A 193 1.40 -20.94 3.53
CA LYS A 193 2.73 -21.31 3.08
C LYS A 193 2.64 -22.58 2.23
N GLU A 194 3.30 -22.58 1.08
CA GLU A 194 3.31 -23.74 0.18
C GLU A 194 3.80 -25.00 0.91
N GLY A 195 3.03 -26.10 0.81
CA GLY A 195 3.32 -27.36 1.49
C GLY A 195 2.89 -27.47 2.96
N GLU A 196 2.35 -26.40 3.56
CA GLU A 196 1.78 -26.45 4.92
C GLU A 196 0.25 -26.27 4.89
N GLU A 197 -0.46 -27.01 5.76
CA GLU A 197 -1.91 -26.86 5.95
C GLU A 197 -2.28 -25.69 6.88
N ASN A 198 -1.30 -25.00 7.46
CA ASN A 198 -1.55 -23.89 8.37
C ASN A 198 -1.96 -22.63 7.59
N PHE A 199 -3.14 -22.10 7.91
CA PHE A 199 -3.68 -20.88 7.32
C PHE A 199 -3.59 -19.72 8.31
N PHE A 200 -3.07 -18.58 7.85
CA PHE A 200 -3.29 -17.31 8.53
C PHE A 200 -4.57 -16.70 7.95
N ILE A 201 -5.68 -16.78 8.68
CA ILE A 201 -6.95 -16.16 8.27
C ILE A 201 -6.85 -14.65 8.49
N ILE A 202 -6.88 -13.89 7.41
CA ILE A 202 -6.89 -12.42 7.45
C ILE A 202 -8.30 -11.94 7.80
N LYS A 203 -9.32 -12.54 7.18
CA LYS A 203 -10.72 -12.15 7.34
C LYS A 203 -11.63 -13.28 6.87
N ASN A 204 -12.70 -13.55 7.61
CA ASN A 204 -13.74 -14.49 7.23
C ASN A 204 -15.09 -13.82 7.42
N GLU A 205 -15.79 -13.53 6.33
CA GLU A 205 -17.09 -12.87 6.36
C GLU A 205 -18.13 -13.76 5.70
N THR A 206 -19.18 -14.07 6.46
CA THR A 206 -20.42 -14.61 5.91
C THR A 206 -21.32 -13.42 5.66
N MET A 207 -21.46 -13.02 4.40
CA MET A 207 -22.28 -11.86 4.07
C MET A 207 -23.74 -12.28 4.00
N LYS A 208 -24.58 -11.63 4.81
CA LYS A 208 -26.04 -11.72 4.71
C LYS A 208 -26.53 -10.43 4.04
N VAL A 209 -27.48 -10.58 3.13
CA VAL A 209 -28.09 -9.48 2.38
C VAL A 209 -28.63 -8.43 3.35
N VAL A 210 -28.19 -7.17 3.20
CA VAL A 210 -28.83 -6.01 3.81
C VAL A 210 -29.70 -5.39 2.73
N TYR A 211 -31.02 -5.32 2.97
CA TYR A 211 -32.00 -4.69 2.09
C TYR A 211 -31.87 -3.18 2.11
#